data_AF-A0A451AH26-F1
#
_entry.id   AF-A0A451AH26-F1
#
_cell.length_a   1.000
_cell.length_b   1.000
_cell.length_c   1.000
_cell.angle_alpha   90.00
_cell.angle_beta   90.00
_cell.angle_gamma   90.00
#
_symmetry.space_group_name_H-M   'P 1'
#
loop_
_entity.id
_entity.type
_entity.pdbx_description
1 polymer ?
#
loop_
_entity_poly.entity_id
_entity_poly.type
_entity_poly.pdbx_seq_one_letter_code
_entity_poly.pdbx_strand_id
1 'polypeptide(L)'
;MRQQHYAGEKLFIDYCGPTVDVVDGATGEIRTARIFVAVLGASNYTYAEATWSQGLPDWISSHVRAFEFFGGVPQLLVPDNLKSAVSKADRYVPEVNATYAELACHYGTTILPARPYKPKDKAKVEVGVQVVERWILARLRHQTFFFLSELNAAIRQLLQEMNARPLQRQKVTRQDLFETLDSPVLRPLPPTPYEYAQWKK
;
A
#
# COMPACT_ATOMS: atom_id res chain seq x y z
N MET A 1 -6.34 -17.52 18.58
CA MET A 1 -4.93 -17.40 18.17
C MET A 1 -4.72 -16.09 17.46
N ARG A 2 -3.92 -15.19 18.05
CA ARG A 2 -3.47 -13.95 17.43
C ARG A 2 -2.43 -14.33 16.37
N GLN A 3 -2.61 -13.91 15.11
CA GLN A 3 -1.58 -14.14 14.09
C GLN A 3 -0.30 -13.40 14.54
N GLN A 4 0.81 -14.11 14.59
CA GLN A 4 2.14 -13.51 14.78
C GLN A 4 2.60 -12.99 13.42
N HIS A 5 3.05 -11.75 13.38
CA HIS A 5 3.67 -11.15 12.21
C HIS A 5 5.13 -10.94 12.53
N TYR A 6 6.01 -11.61 11.80
CA TYR A 6 7.44 -11.43 11.94
C TYR A 6 7.89 -10.16 11.23
N ALA A 7 8.96 -9.56 11.73
CA ALA A 7 9.50 -8.34 11.16
C ALA A 7 10.03 -8.58 9.74
N GLY A 8 9.79 -7.62 8.84
CA GLY A 8 10.14 -7.68 7.41
C GLY A 8 9.42 -8.76 6.61
N GLU A 9 8.53 -9.54 7.24
CA GLU A 9 7.96 -10.73 6.61
C GLU A 9 6.82 -10.37 5.67
N LYS A 10 5.80 -9.66 6.16
CA LYS A 10 4.54 -9.45 5.44
C LYS A 10 4.22 -7.98 5.28
N LEU A 11 3.98 -7.56 4.04
CA LEU A 11 3.36 -6.30 3.69
C LEU A 11 1.95 -6.57 3.20
N PHE A 12 0.97 -5.96 3.85
CA PHE A 12 -0.42 -6.05 3.46
C PHE A 12 -0.79 -4.86 2.59
N ILE A 13 -1.46 -5.11 1.45
CA ILE A 13 -1.77 -4.06 0.48
C ILE A 13 -3.26 -4.06 0.14
N ASP A 14 -3.87 -2.89 0.16
CA ASP A 14 -5.28 -2.69 -0.19
C ASP A 14 -5.55 -1.26 -0.67
N TYR A 15 -6.77 -0.99 -1.13
CA TYR A 15 -7.28 0.35 -1.38
C TYR A 15 -8.31 0.75 -0.32
N CYS A 16 -8.32 2.03 0.06
CA CYS A 16 -9.42 2.56 0.86
C CYS A 16 -10.75 2.49 0.07
N GLY A 17 -11.84 2.30 0.81
CA GLY A 17 -13.19 2.40 0.26
C GLY A 17 -13.54 3.84 -0.16
N PRO A 18 -13.33 4.83 0.73
CA PRO A 18 -13.51 6.25 0.41
C PRO A 18 -12.50 6.74 -0.63
N THR A 19 -12.97 7.64 -1.47
CA THR A 19 -12.19 8.29 -2.52
C THR A 19 -12.04 9.78 -2.26
N VAL A 20 -11.09 10.42 -2.93
CA VAL A 20 -10.87 11.87 -2.81
C VAL A 20 -10.97 12.50 -4.18
N ASP A 21 -11.74 13.58 -4.27
CA ASP A 21 -11.95 14.30 -5.52
C ASP A 21 -10.84 15.33 -5.76
N VAL A 22 -10.39 15.41 -7.01
CA VAL A 22 -9.43 16.40 -7.51
C VAL A 22 -10.12 17.17 -8.63
N VAL A 23 -10.12 18.49 -8.52
CA VAL A 23 -10.83 19.39 -9.43
C VAL A 23 -9.86 19.97 -10.45
N ASP A 24 -10.14 19.81 -11.73
CA ASP A 24 -9.39 20.50 -12.77
C ASP A 24 -9.66 22.02 -12.66
N GLY A 25 -8.61 22.80 -12.38
CA GLY A 25 -8.73 24.24 -12.17
C GLY A 25 -9.09 25.04 -13.43
N ALA A 26 -8.93 24.47 -14.62
CA ALA A 26 -9.26 25.11 -15.88
C ALA A 26 -10.68 24.77 -16.38
N THR A 27 -11.12 23.52 -16.19
CA THR A 27 -12.42 23.04 -16.71
C THR A 27 -13.49 22.90 -15.64
N GLY A 28 -13.10 22.84 -14.36
CA GLY A 28 -14.00 22.48 -13.26
C GLY A 28 -14.38 20.99 -13.23
N GLU A 29 -13.79 20.16 -14.10
CA GLU A 29 -14.06 18.73 -14.12
C GLU A 29 -13.54 18.07 -12.84
N ILE A 30 -14.36 17.21 -12.24
CA ILE A 30 -14.00 16.50 -11.01
C ILE A 30 -13.53 15.10 -11.39
N ARG A 31 -12.28 14.78 -11.02
CA ARG A 31 -11.71 13.45 -11.16
C ARG A 31 -11.46 12.83 -9.80
N THR A 32 -12.02 11.65 -9.60
CA THR A 32 -11.92 10.93 -8.32
C THR A 32 -10.65 10.07 -8.25
N ALA A 33 -9.85 10.28 -7.20
CA ALA A 33 -8.66 9.50 -6.88
C ALA A 33 -8.96 8.39 -5.85
N ARG A 34 -8.27 7.26 -6.00
CA ARG A 34 -8.31 6.09 -5.10
C ARG A 34 -7.09 6.11 -4.20
N ILE A 35 -7.21 5.63 -2.97
CA ILE A 35 -6.12 5.68 -1.99
C ILE A 35 -5.52 4.29 -1.83
N PHE A 36 -4.30 4.12 -2.33
CA PHE A 36 -3.49 2.92 -2.13
C PHE A 36 -2.93 2.93 -0.71
N VAL A 37 -2.95 1.78 -0.03
CA VAL A 37 -2.43 1.61 1.32
C VAL A 37 -1.57 0.35 1.40
N ALA A 38 -0.38 0.47 1.99
CA ALA A 38 0.49 -0.66 2.27
C ALA A 38 0.96 -0.63 3.73
N VAL A 39 0.86 -1.75 4.45
CA VAL A 39 1.08 -1.83 5.90
C VAL A 39 1.97 -2.99 6.27
N LEU A 40 3.08 -2.72 6.97
CA LEU A 40 3.95 -3.77 7.49
C LEU A 40 3.31 -4.50 8.68
N GLY A 41 3.32 -5.83 8.66
CA GLY A 41 2.58 -6.63 9.64
C GLY A 41 3.05 -6.49 11.09
N ALA A 42 4.36 -6.33 11.30
CA ALA A 42 4.98 -6.26 12.63
C ALA A 42 4.85 -4.87 13.26
N SER A 43 5.43 -3.83 12.63
CA SER A 43 5.37 -2.43 13.13
C SER A 43 4.02 -1.74 12.93
N ASN A 44 3.19 -2.20 11.97
CA ASN A 44 2.06 -1.43 11.42
C ASN A 44 2.49 -0.11 10.78
N TYR A 45 3.76 0.03 10.42
CA TYR A 45 4.24 1.17 9.65
C TYR A 45 3.56 1.18 8.29
N THR A 46 2.95 2.31 7.97
CA THR A 46 1.97 2.41 6.90
C THR A 46 2.47 3.39 5.84
N TYR A 47 2.28 3.01 4.59
CA TYR A 47 2.38 3.85 3.42
C TYR A 47 0.99 4.09 2.85
N ALA A 48 0.72 5.30 2.38
CA ALA A 48 -0.51 5.62 1.66
C ALA A 48 -0.25 6.67 0.59
N GLU A 49 -0.95 6.56 -0.54
CA GLU A 49 -0.91 7.53 -1.63
C GLU A 49 -2.22 7.54 -2.42
N ALA A 50 -2.48 8.63 -3.13
CA ALA A 50 -3.56 8.75 -4.07
C ALA A 50 -3.11 8.38 -5.49
N THR A 51 -3.88 7.52 -6.14
CA THR A 51 -3.72 7.12 -7.55
C THR A 51 -5.02 7.36 -8.32
N TRP A 52 -4.92 7.50 -9.64
CA TRP A 52 -6.12 7.71 -10.46
C TRP A 52 -6.96 6.44 -10.64
N SER A 53 -6.32 5.27 -10.64
CA SER A 53 -7.00 4.01 -10.83
C SER A 53 -6.43 2.92 -9.92
N GLN A 54 -7.18 1.82 -9.81
CA GLN A 54 -6.69 0.57 -9.22
C GLN A 54 -6.13 -0.38 -10.30
N GLY A 55 -5.88 0.13 -11.50
CA GLY A 55 -5.37 -0.64 -12.63
C GLY A 55 -3.94 -1.09 -12.40
N LEU A 56 -3.51 -2.08 -13.20
CA LEU A 56 -2.16 -2.66 -13.09
C LEU A 56 -1.01 -1.64 -13.15
N PRO A 57 -1.01 -0.61 -14.03
CA PRO A 57 0.09 0.35 -14.06
C PRO A 57 0.24 1.16 -12.77
N ASP A 58 -0.89 1.66 -12.25
CA ASP A 58 -0.93 2.40 -10.99
C ASP A 58 -0.54 1.48 -9.83
N TRP A 59 -1.08 0.26 -9.80
CA TRP A 59 -0.77 -0.76 -8.79
C TRP A 59 0.73 -1.08 -8.69
N ILE A 60 1.37 -1.36 -9.83
CA ILE A 60 2.81 -1.65 -9.90
C ILE A 60 3.62 -0.44 -9.45
N SER A 61 3.27 0.75 -9.95
CA SER A 61 3.96 1.99 -9.59
C SER A 61 3.84 2.31 -8.10
N SER A 62 2.68 2.01 -7.49
CA SER A 62 2.47 2.15 -6.05
C SER A 62 3.35 1.21 -5.22
N HIS A 63 3.60 -0.01 -5.69
CA HIS A 63 4.52 -0.93 -5.01
C HIS A 63 5.95 -0.41 -5.05
N VAL A 64 6.41 0.07 -6.20
CA VAL A 64 7.74 0.67 -6.35
C VAL A 64 7.92 1.82 -5.37
N ARG A 65 6.99 2.79 -5.35
CA ARG A 65 7.03 3.93 -4.42
C ARG A 65 6.92 3.51 -2.95
N ALA A 66 6.14 2.47 -2.65
CA ALA A 66 6.05 1.93 -1.29
C ALA A 66 7.37 1.30 -0.84
N PHE A 67 8.05 0.52 -1.70
CA PHE A 67 9.35 -0.06 -1.37
C PHE A 67 10.42 1.01 -1.18
N GLU A 68 10.42 2.05 -2.02
CA GLU A 68 11.27 3.23 -1.85
C GLU A 68 11.00 3.93 -0.51
N PHE A 69 9.73 4.11 -0.15
CA PHE A 69 9.35 4.70 1.13
C PHE A 69 9.82 3.88 2.34
N PHE A 70 9.73 2.55 2.26
CA PHE A 70 10.25 1.67 3.32
C PHE A 70 11.78 1.53 3.27
N GLY A 71 12.47 2.00 2.23
CA GLY A 71 13.90 1.80 2.06
C GLY A 71 14.31 0.33 1.89
N GLY A 72 13.38 -0.55 1.52
CA GLY A 72 13.61 -1.98 1.45
C GLY A 72 12.36 -2.78 1.07
N VAL A 73 12.56 -4.08 0.82
CA VAL A 73 11.53 -4.98 0.30
C VAL A 73 11.17 -6.04 1.36
N PRO A 74 9.87 -6.22 1.68
CA PRO A 74 9.40 -7.31 2.54
C PRO A 74 9.48 -8.67 1.83
N GLN A 75 9.47 -9.75 2.59
CA GLN A 75 9.56 -11.11 2.03
C GLN A 75 8.29 -11.55 1.30
N LEU A 76 7.12 -11.14 1.79
CA LEU A 76 5.81 -11.48 1.24
C LEU A 76 4.94 -10.23 1.05
N LEU A 77 4.33 -10.14 -0.12
CA LEU A 77 3.25 -9.22 -0.44
C LEU A 77 1.92 -9.93 -0.29
N VAL A 78 1.03 -9.38 0.53
CA VAL A 78 -0.30 -9.91 0.78
C VAL A 78 -1.33 -8.90 0.25
N PRO A 79 -1.62 -8.94 -1.05
CA PRO A 79 -2.66 -8.08 -1.62
C PRO A 79 -4.05 -8.59 -1.27
N ASP A 80 -4.99 -7.68 -0.99
CA ASP A 80 -6.41 -8.04 -1.02
C ASP A 80 -6.89 -8.22 -2.46
N ASN A 81 -7.87 -9.11 -2.64
CA ASN A 81 -8.36 -9.75 -3.86
C ASN A 81 -8.85 -8.77 -4.93
N LEU A 82 -7.90 -8.07 -5.55
CA LEU A 82 -8.10 -7.23 -6.71
C LEU A 82 -7.87 -8.08 -7.97
N LYS A 83 -8.81 -7.94 -8.92
CA LYS A 83 -8.65 -8.42 -10.31
C LYS A 83 -7.36 -7.92 -10.98
N SER A 84 -6.74 -6.87 -10.43
CA SER A 84 -5.44 -6.32 -10.84
C SER A 84 -4.26 -7.22 -10.43
N ALA A 85 -4.38 -7.98 -9.35
CA ALA A 85 -3.37 -8.94 -8.89
C ALA A 85 -3.58 -10.34 -9.48
N VAL A 86 -4.80 -10.69 -9.86
CA VAL A 86 -5.19 -12.04 -10.27
C VAL A 86 -5.96 -12.02 -11.61
N SER A 87 -5.38 -12.58 -12.66
CA SER A 87 -6.01 -12.67 -14.00
C SER A 87 -7.22 -13.60 -14.02
N LYS A 88 -7.18 -14.67 -13.20
CA LYS A 88 -8.26 -15.64 -13.02
C LYS A 88 -8.25 -16.17 -11.58
N ALA A 89 -9.32 -15.91 -10.84
CA ALA A 89 -9.46 -16.37 -9.45
C ALA A 89 -9.71 -17.88 -9.42
N ASP A 90 -8.64 -18.69 -9.42
CA ASP A 90 -8.72 -20.13 -9.14
C ASP A 90 -8.62 -20.36 -7.62
N ARG A 91 -9.41 -21.32 -7.13
CA ARG A 91 -9.52 -21.69 -5.72
C ARG A 91 -8.26 -22.38 -5.18
N TYR A 92 -7.38 -22.85 -6.06
CA TYR A 92 -6.17 -23.60 -5.70
C TYR A 92 -4.86 -22.89 -6.08
N VAL A 93 -4.80 -22.21 -7.23
CA VAL A 93 -3.63 -21.43 -7.66
C VAL A 93 -4.09 -20.17 -8.40
N PRO A 94 -4.29 -19.02 -7.72
CA PRO A 94 -4.60 -17.79 -8.43
C PRO A 94 -3.45 -17.46 -9.39
N GLU A 95 -3.74 -17.36 -10.69
CA GLU A 95 -2.76 -16.90 -11.67
C GLU A 95 -2.49 -15.42 -11.39
N VAL A 96 -1.34 -15.16 -10.78
CA VAL A 96 -0.82 -13.81 -10.57
C VAL A 96 -0.60 -13.19 -11.93
N ASN A 97 -1.00 -11.92 -12.10
CA ASN A 97 -0.71 -11.18 -13.31
C ASN A 97 0.80 -11.25 -13.65
N ALA A 98 1.16 -11.58 -14.90
CA ALA A 98 2.55 -11.77 -15.30
C ALA A 98 3.46 -10.59 -14.91
N THR A 99 3.01 -9.35 -15.12
CA THR A 99 3.74 -8.14 -14.73
C THR A 99 3.91 -8.04 -13.21
N TYR A 100 2.93 -8.51 -12.42
CA TYR A 100 3.05 -8.48 -10.97
C TYR A 100 4.02 -9.56 -10.47
N ALA A 101 4.05 -10.72 -11.12
CA ALA A 101 5.07 -11.75 -10.89
C ALA A 101 6.48 -11.27 -11.29
N GLU A 102 6.61 -10.52 -12.39
CA GLU A 102 7.87 -9.88 -12.81
C GLU A 102 8.36 -8.86 -11.78
N LEU A 103 7.48 -7.99 -11.28
CA LEU A 103 7.79 -7.10 -10.15
C LEU A 103 8.30 -7.90 -8.94
N ALA A 104 7.59 -8.96 -8.56
CA ALA A 104 7.97 -9.78 -7.42
C ALA A 104 9.36 -10.41 -7.61
N CYS A 105 9.66 -10.90 -8.82
CA CYS A 105 10.96 -11.42 -9.19
C CYS A 105 12.06 -10.34 -9.10
N HIS A 106 11.82 -9.15 -9.66
CA HIS A 106 12.78 -8.03 -9.66
C HIS A 106 13.20 -7.60 -8.26
N TYR A 107 12.24 -7.54 -7.34
CA TYR A 107 12.48 -7.18 -5.93
C TYR A 107 12.76 -8.40 -5.03
N GLY A 108 12.81 -9.61 -5.60
CA GLY A 108 13.04 -10.87 -4.90
C GLY A 108 11.96 -11.27 -3.88
N THR A 109 10.76 -10.68 -3.93
CA THR A 109 9.65 -10.92 -2.99
C THR A 109 8.65 -11.95 -3.52
N THR A 110 7.75 -12.42 -2.66
CA THR A 110 6.73 -13.43 -3.02
C THR A 110 5.33 -12.85 -2.86
N ILE A 111 4.48 -13.02 -3.87
CA ILE A 111 3.07 -12.61 -3.77
C ILE A 111 2.25 -13.76 -3.21
N LEU A 112 1.57 -13.53 -2.10
CA LEU A 112 0.64 -14.46 -1.48
C LEU A 112 -0.72 -13.78 -1.32
N PRO A 113 -1.63 -13.92 -2.30
CA PRO A 113 -2.95 -13.32 -2.24
C PRO A 113 -3.73 -13.80 -1.00
N ALA A 114 -4.47 -12.88 -0.37
CA ALA A 114 -5.34 -13.25 0.75
C ALA A 114 -6.39 -14.28 0.30
N ARG A 115 -6.55 -15.36 1.08
CA ARG A 115 -7.48 -16.44 0.71
C ARG A 115 -8.93 -15.95 0.79
N PRO A 116 -9.77 -16.25 -0.22
CA PRO A 116 -11.21 -15.98 -0.15
C PRO A 116 -11.83 -16.62 1.10
N TYR A 117 -12.75 -15.90 1.75
CA TYR A 117 -13.50 -16.37 2.93
C TYR A 117 -12.64 -16.69 4.18
N LYS A 118 -11.44 -16.11 4.30
CA LYS A 118 -10.62 -16.15 5.53
C LYS A 118 -10.38 -14.75 6.09
N PRO A 119 -11.33 -14.20 6.89
CA PRO A 119 -11.24 -12.84 7.44
C PRO A 119 -9.97 -12.56 8.25
N LYS A 120 -9.38 -13.60 8.85
CA LYS A 120 -8.18 -13.47 9.69
C LYS A 120 -6.94 -13.04 8.92
N ASP A 121 -6.84 -13.38 7.63
CA ASP A 121 -5.71 -13.03 6.78
C ASP A 121 -5.78 -11.53 6.36
N LYS A 122 -6.94 -10.89 6.52
CA LYS A 122 -7.22 -9.50 6.15
C LYS A 122 -7.25 -8.51 7.33
N ALA A 123 -7.41 -8.99 8.55
CA ALA A 123 -7.65 -8.14 9.71
C ALA A 123 -6.58 -7.03 9.92
N LYS A 124 -5.33 -7.25 9.48
CA LYS A 124 -4.28 -6.23 9.55
C LYS A 124 -4.47 -5.10 8.56
N VAL A 125 -4.75 -5.42 7.30
CA VAL A 125 -4.92 -4.41 6.25
C VAL A 125 -6.19 -3.61 6.51
N GLU A 126 -7.28 -4.27 6.93
CA GLU A 126 -8.54 -3.60 7.27
C GLU A 126 -8.34 -2.56 8.39
N VAL A 127 -7.61 -2.92 9.45
CA VAL A 127 -7.30 -1.98 10.54
C VAL A 127 -6.39 -0.85 10.05
N GLY A 128 -5.40 -1.14 9.21
CA GLY A 128 -4.53 -0.12 8.61
C GLY A 128 -5.30 0.87 7.73
N VAL A 129 -6.15 0.38 6.85
CA VAL A 129 -7.06 1.17 6.00
C VAL A 129 -7.98 2.03 6.86
N GLN A 130 -8.62 1.48 7.89
CA GLN A 130 -9.45 2.27 8.82
C GLN A 130 -8.66 3.35 9.58
N VAL A 131 -7.36 3.13 9.83
CA VAL A 131 -6.50 4.15 10.45
C VAL A 131 -6.21 5.26 9.43
N VAL A 132 -5.88 4.92 8.18
CA VAL A 132 -5.67 5.89 7.10
C VAL A 132 -6.95 6.71 6.83
N GLU A 133 -8.10 6.07 6.75
CA GLU A 133 -9.40 6.74 6.56
C GLU A 133 -9.67 7.77 7.66
N ARG A 134 -9.48 7.40 8.92
CA ARG A 134 -9.77 8.27 10.07
C ARG A 134 -8.74 9.38 10.28
N TRP A 135 -7.46 9.12 10.03
CA TRP A 135 -6.38 10.08 10.32
C TRP A 135 -5.98 10.94 9.14
N ILE A 136 -6.13 10.43 7.92
CA ILE A 136 -5.76 11.12 6.70
C ILE A 136 -7.03 11.61 6.02
N LEU A 137 -7.87 10.71 5.49
CA LEU A 137 -9.01 11.10 4.64
C LEU A 137 -10.01 11.98 5.37
N ALA A 138 -10.30 11.69 6.64
CA ALA A 138 -11.17 12.55 7.44
C ALA A 138 -10.64 13.98 7.51
N ARG A 139 -9.33 14.22 7.59
CA ARG A 139 -8.77 15.58 7.66
C ARG A 139 -8.73 16.28 6.30
N LEU A 140 -8.69 15.51 5.22
CA LEU A 140 -8.69 16.03 3.86
C LEU A 140 -10.11 16.30 3.32
N ARG A 141 -11.16 15.80 3.99
CA ARG A 141 -12.56 15.86 3.52
C ARG A 141 -13.13 17.26 3.21
N HIS A 142 -12.52 18.30 3.79
CA HIS A 142 -12.95 19.71 3.63
C HIS A 142 -11.94 20.53 2.82
N GLN A 143 -10.97 19.88 2.19
CA GLN A 143 -9.96 20.51 1.34
C GLN A 143 -10.27 20.21 -0.12
N THR A 144 -10.03 21.18 -0.99
CA THR A 144 -10.13 21.01 -2.44
C THR A 144 -8.73 20.93 -3.01
N PHE A 145 -8.48 19.91 -3.80
CA PHE A 145 -7.21 19.69 -4.48
C PHE A 145 -7.38 19.95 -5.96
N PHE A 146 -6.37 20.56 -6.58
CA PHE A 146 -6.38 20.83 -8.02
C PHE A 146 -5.44 19.90 -8.80
N PHE A 147 -4.48 19.30 -8.10
CA PHE A 147 -3.54 18.36 -8.68
C PHE A 147 -3.40 17.10 -7.83
N LEU A 148 -3.20 15.95 -8.47
CA LEU A 148 -2.92 14.70 -7.76
C LEU A 148 -1.63 14.79 -6.93
N SER A 149 -0.64 15.55 -7.39
CA SER A 149 0.62 15.79 -6.67
C SER A 149 0.39 16.54 -5.36
N GLU A 150 -0.53 17.50 -5.35
CA GLU A 150 -0.92 18.28 -4.17
C GLU A 150 -1.61 17.39 -3.14
N LEU A 151 -2.59 16.58 -3.58
CA LEU A 151 -3.24 15.58 -2.74
C LEU A 151 -2.21 14.60 -2.13
N ASN A 152 -1.27 14.11 -2.95
CA ASN A 152 -0.21 13.23 -2.48
C ASN A 152 0.79 13.91 -1.53
N ALA A 153 1.04 15.22 -1.67
CA ALA A 153 1.85 15.97 -0.72
C ALA A 153 1.14 16.08 0.64
N ALA A 154 -0.16 16.41 0.64
CA ALA A 154 -0.97 16.48 1.85
C ALA A 154 -1.08 15.11 2.55
N ILE A 155 -1.29 14.03 1.79
CA ILE A 155 -1.28 12.66 2.32
C ILE A 155 0.07 12.33 2.95
N ARG A 156 1.19 12.64 2.27
CA ARG A 156 2.54 12.36 2.80
C ARG A 156 2.81 13.06 4.14
N GLN A 157 2.39 14.31 4.29
CA GLN A 157 2.53 15.03 5.56
C GLN A 157 1.73 14.34 6.67
N LEU A 158 0.44 14.07 6.43
CA LEU A 158 -0.41 13.42 7.43
C LEU A 158 0.03 11.99 7.76
N LEU A 159 0.61 11.29 6.78
CA LEU A 159 1.17 9.95 6.94
C LEU A 159 2.39 9.96 7.88
N GLN A 160 3.30 10.92 7.71
CA GLN A 160 4.44 11.09 8.62
C GLN A 160 3.98 11.34 10.05
N GLU A 161 3.04 12.28 10.25
CA GLU A 161 2.45 12.55 11.57
C GLU A 161 1.77 11.31 12.17
N MET A 162 1.07 10.53 11.35
CA MET A 162 0.38 9.31 11.78
C MET A 162 1.37 8.22 12.22
N ASN A 163 2.47 8.06 11.49
CA ASN A 163 3.50 7.05 11.79
C ASN A 163 4.35 7.44 13.02
N ALA A 164 4.61 8.74 13.22
CA ALA A 164 5.32 9.29 14.38
C ALA A 164 4.43 9.41 15.64
N ARG A 165 3.14 9.07 15.56
CA ARG A 165 2.25 9.13 16.72
C ARG A 165 2.44 7.93 17.65
N PRO A 166 2.52 8.12 18.98
CA PRO A 166 2.53 7.03 19.93
C PRO A 166 1.30 6.12 19.81
N LEU A 167 1.52 4.82 19.92
CA LEU A 167 0.44 3.83 19.92
C LEU A 167 -0.36 3.91 21.23
N GLN A 168 -1.67 3.69 21.19
CA GLN A 168 -2.57 3.90 22.35
C GLN A 168 -2.15 3.18 23.65
N ARG A 169 -1.40 2.08 23.56
CA ARG A 169 -1.01 1.25 24.70
C ARG A 169 0.50 1.20 24.95
N GLN A 170 1.29 1.93 24.18
CA GLN A 170 2.75 1.91 24.26
C GLN A 170 3.32 3.30 23.99
N LYS A 171 4.40 3.67 24.66
CA LYS A 171 5.10 4.95 24.42
C LYS A 171 5.96 4.93 23.15
N VAL A 172 5.80 3.93 22.29
CA VAL A 172 6.51 3.80 21.02
C VAL A 172 5.59 4.15 19.85
N THR A 173 6.18 4.63 18.78
CA THR A 173 5.51 4.99 17.53
C THR A 173 5.57 3.84 16.53
N ARG A 174 4.84 3.95 15.40
CA ARG A 174 5.00 2.98 14.31
C ARG A 174 6.39 3.10 13.68
N GLN A 175 6.92 4.31 13.63
CA GLN A 175 8.26 4.59 13.14
C GLN A 175 9.32 3.93 14.02
N ASP A 176 9.24 4.05 15.35
CA ASP A 176 10.20 3.41 16.26
C ASP A 176 10.20 1.89 16.09
N LEU A 177 9.01 1.30 15.96
CA LEU A 177 8.86 -0.14 15.71
C LEU A 177 9.40 -0.54 14.35
N PHE A 178 9.22 0.30 13.32
CA PHE A 178 9.78 0.05 11.99
C PHE A 178 11.30 0.06 12.02
N GLU A 179 11.91 1.09 12.59
CA GLU A 179 13.36 1.25 12.68
C GLU A 179 14.00 0.12 13.50
N THR A 180 13.33 -0.31 14.58
CA THR A 180 13.86 -1.36 15.48
C THR A 180 13.63 -2.77 14.96
N LEU A 181 12.48 -3.03 14.32
CA LEU A 181 12.06 -4.38 13.95
C LEU A 181 12.23 -4.66 12.47
N ASP A 182 11.56 -3.88 11.61
CA ASP A 182 11.40 -4.18 10.19
C ASP A 182 12.60 -3.75 9.36
N SER A 183 13.04 -2.49 9.50
CA SER A 183 14.12 -1.88 8.70
C SER A 183 15.40 -2.74 8.63
N PRO A 184 15.91 -3.32 9.74
CA PRO A 184 17.14 -4.12 9.71
C PRO A 184 17.02 -5.45 8.95
N VAL A 185 15.80 -5.94 8.72
CA VAL A 185 15.54 -7.27 8.13
C VAL A 185 14.85 -7.19 6.77
N LEU A 186 14.55 -5.99 6.28
CA LEU A 186 14.10 -5.79 4.91
C LEU A 186 15.24 -6.11 3.93
N ARG A 187 14.86 -6.64 2.77
CA ARG A 187 15.83 -6.83 1.69
C ARG A 187 16.21 -5.47 1.10
N PRO A 188 17.47 -5.29 0.66
CA PRO A 188 17.87 -4.05 0.01
C PRO A 188 17.09 -3.85 -1.29
N LEU A 189 16.88 -2.59 -1.66
CA LEU A 189 16.32 -2.24 -2.96
C LEU A 189 17.34 -2.59 -4.06
N PRO A 190 16.88 -3.09 -5.23
CA PRO A 190 17.74 -3.20 -6.40
C PRO A 190 18.23 -1.81 -6.85
N PRO A 191 19.37 -1.73 -7.56
CA PRO A 191 19.95 -0.45 -7.98
C PRO A 191 19.07 0.33 -8.96
N THR A 192 18.17 -0.35 -9.67
CA THR A 192 17.23 0.25 -10.61
C THR A 192 15.79 -0.09 -10.19
N PRO A 193 14.87 0.89 -10.21
CA PRO A 193 13.46 0.61 -9.96
C PRO A 193 12.89 -0.27 -11.08
N TYR A 194 11.84 -1.01 -10.78
CA TYR A 194 11.10 -1.76 -11.78
C TYR A 194 10.34 -0.80 -12.69
N GLU A 195 10.49 -0.94 -14.01
CA GLU A 195 9.77 -0.14 -15.00
C GLU A 195 8.61 -0.93 -15.58
N TYR A 196 7.40 -0.37 -15.50
CA TYR A 196 6.23 -1.00 -16.09
C TYR A 196 6.27 -0.90 -17.62
N ALA A 197 6.26 -2.06 -18.30
CA ALA A 197 6.19 -2.14 -19.76
C ALA A 197 4.90 -2.84 -20.22
N GLN A 198 4.23 -2.27 -21.22
CA GLN A 198 3.18 -2.95 -21.98
C GLN A 198 3.70 -3.29 -23.37
N TRP A 199 3.85 -4.58 -23.65
CA TRP A 199 4.09 -5.06 -25.00
C TRP A 199 2.79 -4.96 -25.80
N LYS A 200 2.75 -4.10 -26.82
CA LYS A 200 1.68 -4.15 -27.82
C LYS A 200 1.82 -5.46 -28.60
N LYS A 201 0.74 -6.23 -28.67
CA LYS A 201 0.59 -7.31 -29.65
C LYS A 201 0.26 -6.72 -31.01
#